data_AF-A0A9E2P3B1-F1
#
_entry.id   AF-A0A9E2P3B1-F1
#
_cell.length_a   1.000
_cell.length_b   1.000
_cell.length_c   1.000
_cell.angle_alpha   90.00
_cell.angle_beta   90.00
_cell.angle_gamma   90.00
#
_symmetry.space_group_name_H-M   'P 1'
#
loop_
_entity.id
_entity.type
_entity.pdbx_description
1 polymer ?
#
loop_
_entity_poly.entity_id
_entity_poly.type
_entity_poly.pdbx_seq_one_letter_code
_entity_poly.pdbx_strand_id
1 'polypeptide(L)'
;LSFDPDMLILGFCLNDFGKSVMAIEKSGDIFLYDVKNDIFLDINPVFFSHSHLYRMIVSRIIGYKTKIIRKKLTNSDENKIEGYNMVYESLRDISKIAAEKNIPLLIVIFPYLKDFSRYAQLEKDSYYAIIDIIEQLRLPYVNMKPYFENAAMIKEWRMFRYDDRPLDYMHTNNNGHQLITEVIYNYLLRENLIK
;
A
#
# COMPACT_ATOMS: atom_id res chain seq x y z
N LEU A 1 19.61 -10.36 -9.36
CA LEU A 1 18.39 -10.91 -10.00
C LEU A 1 18.74 -12.28 -10.57
N SER A 2 17.90 -13.29 -10.33
CA SER A 2 18.03 -14.65 -10.89
C SER A 2 17.45 -14.78 -12.31
N PHE A 3 16.87 -13.70 -12.81
CA PHE A 3 16.29 -13.54 -14.14
C PHE A 3 16.78 -12.22 -14.76
N ASP A 4 16.61 -12.07 -16.07
CA ASP A 4 17.03 -10.91 -16.86
C ASP A 4 15.81 -10.24 -17.50
N PRO A 5 15.09 -9.37 -16.76
CA PRO A 5 13.87 -8.75 -17.25
C PRO A 5 14.19 -7.59 -18.21
N ASP A 6 13.37 -7.42 -19.25
CA ASP A 6 13.47 -6.28 -20.16
C ASP A 6 13.17 -4.94 -19.46
N MET A 7 12.40 -4.97 -18.36
CA MET A 7 12.01 -3.80 -17.58
C MET A 7 11.54 -4.20 -16.17
N LEU A 8 11.72 -3.29 -15.21
CA LEU A 8 11.10 -3.34 -13.89
C LEU A 8 10.01 -2.28 -13.76
N ILE A 9 8.79 -2.68 -13.41
CA ILE A 9 7.70 -1.77 -13.07
C ILE A 9 7.30 -2.03 -11.61
N LEU A 10 7.44 -1.03 -10.76
CA LEU A 10 7.12 -1.12 -9.34
C LEU A 10 5.87 -0.30 -9.03
N GLY A 11 4.79 -0.99 -8.67
CA GLY A 11 3.61 -0.36 -8.09
C GLY A 11 3.86 0.03 -6.64
N PHE A 12 3.61 1.29 -6.31
CA PHE A 12 3.73 1.82 -4.95
C PHE A 12 2.37 2.31 -4.46
N CYS A 13 1.90 1.74 -3.36
CA CYS A 13 0.66 2.12 -2.69
C CYS A 13 0.98 2.98 -1.46
N LEU A 14 0.10 3.93 -1.11
CA LEU A 14 0.37 4.86 0.00
C LEU A 14 0.50 4.18 1.37
N ASN A 15 0.00 2.95 1.54
CA ASN A 15 0.17 2.14 2.75
C ASN A 15 1.52 1.40 2.81
N ASP A 16 2.36 1.45 1.78
CA ASP A 16 3.66 0.74 1.73
C ASP A 16 4.72 1.38 2.64
N PHE A 17 4.48 2.59 3.15
CA PHE A 17 5.26 3.17 4.26
C PHE A 17 5.04 2.42 5.59
N GLY A 18 4.05 1.53 5.66
CA GLY A 18 3.80 0.69 6.83
C GLY A 18 4.74 -0.52 6.88
N LYS A 19 5.22 -0.87 8.08
CA LYS A 19 5.87 -2.18 8.30
C LYS A 19 4.93 -3.31 7.85
N SER A 20 5.47 -4.24 7.08
CA SER A 20 4.75 -5.44 6.63
C SER A 20 4.28 -6.29 7.83
N VAL A 21 3.14 -6.94 7.67
CA VAL A 21 2.70 -7.98 8.61
C VAL A 21 3.58 -9.22 8.43
N MET A 22 3.95 -9.88 9.52
CA MET A 22 4.67 -11.15 9.47
C MET A 22 3.66 -12.26 9.20
N ALA A 23 3.84 -13.06 8.15
CA ALA A 23 3.05 -14.26 7.91
C ALA A 23 3.82 -15.48 8.39
N ILE A 24 3.19 -16.33 9.21
CA ILE A 24 3.75 -17.60 9.68
C ILE A 24 2.79 -18.72 9.26
N GLU A 25 3.30 -19.71 8.53
CA GLU A 25 2.55 -20.92 8.24
C GLU A 25 2.69 -21.91 9.40
N LYS A 26 1.56 -22.41 9.92
CA LYS A 26 1.55 -23.43 10.97
C LYS A 26 0.42 -24.43 10.72
N SER A 27 0.78 -25.70 10.57
CA SER A 27 -0.18 -26.79 10.33
C SER A 27 -1.05 -26.61 9.07
N GLY A 28 -0.52 -25.95 8.04
CA GLY A 28 -1.24 -25.66 6.78
C GLY A 28 -2.11 -24.40 6.82
N ASP A 29 -2.18 -23.70 7.95
CA ASP A 29 -2.84 -22.41 8.08
C ASP A 29 -1.83 -21.25 8.07
N ILE A 30 -2.18 -20.14 7.42
CA ILE A 30 -1.37 -18.89 7.42
C ILE A 30 -1.86 -17.96 8.53
N PHE A 31 -0.98 -17.70 9.50
CA PHE A 31 -1.20 -16.75 10.59
C PHE A 31 -0.52 -15.43 10.27
N LEU A 32 -1.31 -14.36 10.14
CA LEU A 32 -0.81 -13.00 9.96
C LEU A 32 -0.60 -12.33 11.33
N TYR A 33 0.65 -12.13 11.70
CA TYR A 33 1.09 -11.39 12.87
C TYR A 33 1.41 -9.95 12.47
N ASP A 34 0.49 -9.04 12.77
CA ASP A 34 0.83 -7.62 12.75
C ASP A 34 1.71 -7.34 13.97
N VAL A 35 3.02 -7.23 13.73
CA VAL A 35 4.06 -6.98 14.76
C VAL A 35 3.79 -5.66 15.53
N LYS A 36 2.94 -4.76 15.00
CA LYS A 36 2.48 -3.55 15.70
C LYS A 36 1.43 -3.81 16.79
N ASN A 37 0.84 -5.00 16.81
CA ASN A 37 -0.22 -5.37 17.75
C ASN A 37 0.25 -6.54 18.63
N ASP A 38 1.14 -6.28 19.58
CA ASP A 38 1.37 -7.13 20.78
C ASP A 38 0.08 -7.42 21.60
N ILE A 39 -1.05 -6.88 21.15
CA ILE A 39 -2.39 -7.11 21.69
C ILE A 39 -2.79 -8.60 21.66
N PHE A 40 -2.17 -9.41 20.79
CA PHE A 40 -2.49 -10.84 20.66
C PHE A 40 -1.81 -11.74 21.70
N LEU A 41 -0.83 -11.23 22.46
CA LEU A 41 -0.04 -12.06 23.39
C LEU A 41 -0.85 -12.60 24.58
N ASP A 42 -2.02 -12.02 24.90
CA ASP A 42 -2.85 -12.42 26.05
C ASP A 42 -4.13 -13.20 25.68
N ILE A 43 -4.29 -13.65 24.43
CA ILE A 43 -5.50 -14.39 24.03
C ILE A 43 -5.35 -15.86 24.40
N ASN A 44 -6.26 -16.39 25.23
CA ASN A 44 -6.29 -17.81 25.53
C ASN A 44 -6.89 -18.60 24.34
N PRO A 45 -6.13 -19.50 23.70
CA PRO A 45 -6.55 -20.16 22.46
C PRO A 45 -7.72 -21.14 22.67
N VAL A 46 -7.84 -21.76 23.85
CA VAL A 46 -8.91 -22.71 24.17
C VAL A 46 -10.24 -21.96 24.29
N PHE A 47 -10.26 -20.83 24.99
CA PHE A 47 -11.47 -20.02 25.10
C PHE A 47 -11.84 -19.34 23.78
N PHE A 48 -10.85 -18.93 22.99
CA PHE A 48 -11.10 -18.33 21.68
C PHE A 48 -11.75 -19.32 20.68
N SER A 49 -11.32 -20.58 20.69
CA SER A 49 -11.90 -21.62 19.83
C SER A 49 -13.31 -22.04 20.28
N HIS A 50 -13.58 -22.12 21.59
CA HIS A 50 -14.80 -22.76 22.11
C HIS A 50 -15.88 -21.80 22.65
N SER A 51 -15.58 -20.53 22.89
CA SER A 51 -16.56 -19.58 23.46
C SER A 51 -16.84 -18.41 22.53
N HIS A 52 -18.08 -18.35 22.03
CA HIS A 52 -18.53 -17.27 21.14
C HIS A 52 -18.56 -15.91 21.85
N LEU A 53 -18.94 -15.89 23.13
CA LEU A 53 -18.93 -14.68 23.95
C LEU A 53 -17.50 -14.18 24.16
N TYR A 54 -16.57 -15.08 24.44
CA TYR A 54 -15.16 -14.73 24.60
C TYR A 54 -14.58 -14.14 23.30
N ARG A 55 -14.88 -14.74 22.13
CA ARG A 55 -14.52 -14.14 20.83
C ARG A 55 -15.05 -12.73 20.66
N MET A 56 -16.33 -12.49 20.95
CA MET A 56 -16.92 -11.15 20.83
C MET A 56 -16.24 -10.12 21.73
N ILE A 57 -15.94 -10.49 22.98
CA ILE A 57 -15.26 -9.62 23.94
C ILE A 57 -13.84 -9.33 23.47
N VAL A 58 -13.07 -10.36 23.09
CA VAL A 58 -11.71 -10.22 22.58
C VAL A 58 -11.70 -9.35 21.31
N SER A 59 -12.60 -9.58 20.35
CA SER A 59 -12.73 -8.75 19.15
C SER A 59 -13.02 -7.28 19.47
N ARG A 60 -13.87 -6.99 20.48
CA ARG A 60 -14.12 -5.62 20.94
C ARG A 60 -12.90 -4.99 21.61
N ILE A 61 -12.21 -5.73 22.47
CA ILE A 61 -11.00 -5.25 23.17
C ILE A 61 -9.90 -4.96 22.15
N ILE A 62 -9.66 -5.87 21.20
CA ILE A 62 -8.73 -5.66 20.10
C ILE A 62 -9.15 -4.43 19.30
N GLY A 63 -10.40 -4.36 18.85
CA GLY A 63 -10.89 -3.19 18.08
C GLY A 63 -10.67 -1.86 18.81
N TYR A 64 -10.86 -1.82 20.13
CA TYR A 64 -10.62 -0.63 20.95
C TYR A 64 -9.12 -0.32 21.14
N LYS A 65 -8.31 -1.33 21.51
CA LYS A 65 -6.86 -1.19 21.67
C LYS A 65 -6.18 -0.82 20.36
N THR A 66 -6.53 -1.47 19.25
CA THR A 66 -6.06 -1.13 17.90
C THR A 66 -6.46 0.29 17.51
N LYS A 67 -7.64 0.79 17.89
CA LYS A 67 -8.02 2.19 17.65
C LYS A 67 -7.12 3.17 18.40
N ILE A 68 -6.80 2.90 19.66
CA ILE A 68 -5.91 3.73 20.48
C ILE A 68 -4.46 3.65 19.99
N ILE A 69 -3.98 2.45 19.72
CA ILE A 69 -2.62 2.18 19.28
C ILE A 69 -2.40 2.74 17.88
N ARG A 70 -3.35 2.57 16.94
CA ARG A 70 -3.30 3.25 15.64
C ARG A 70 -3.16 4.76 15.84
N LYS A 71 -3.99 5.39 16.66
CA LYS A 71 -3.90 6.84 16.92
C LYS A 71 -2.54 7.28 17.50
N LYS A 72 -1.89 6.44 18.31
CA LYS A 72 -0.55 6.74 18.87
C LYS A 72 0.57 6.48 17.86
N LEU A 73 0.56 5.34 17.17
CA LEU A 73 1.59 4.94 16.21
C LEU A 73 1.56 5.78 14.93
N THR A 74 0.39 6.26 14.49
CA THR A 74 0.27 7.15 13.33
C THR A 74 0.77 8.57 13.61
N ASN A 75 0.96 8.93 14.88
CA ASN A 75 1.30 10.28 15.31
C ASN A 75 2.72 10.44 15.85
N SER A 76 3.52 9.38 15.97
CA SER A 76 4.93 9.55 16.35
C SER A 76 5.78 9.86 15.13
N ASP A 77 6.51 10.97 15.18
CA ASP A 77 7.41 11.39 14.10
C ASP A 77 8.48 10.35 13.80
N GLU A 78 8.93 9.59 14.82
CA GLU A 78 9.89 8.49 14.66
C GLU A 78 9.43 7.41 13.68
N ASN A 79 8.15 7.00 13.74
CA ASN A 79 7.63 5.97 12.83
C ASN A 79 7.52 6.50 11.39
N LYS A 80 7.25 7.80 11.23
CA LYS A 80 7.22 8.45 9.90
C LYS A 80 8.62 8.50 9.30
N ILE A 81 9.62 8.89 10.10
CA ILE A 81 11.03 8.95 9.70
C ILE A 81 11.55 7.55 9.35
N GLU A 82 11.24 6.53 10.17
CA GLU A 82 11.66 5.15 9.91
C GLU A 82 11.04 4.63 8.60
N GLY A 83 9.73 4.79 8.40
CA GLY A 83 9.05 4.38 7.17
C GLY A 83 9.60 5.09 5.94
N TYR A 84 9.87 6.39 6.04
CA TYR A 84 10.51 7.18 4.98
C TYR A 84 11.88 6.60 4.62
N ASN A 85 12.75 6.41 5.62
CA ASN A 85 14.10 5.91 5.39
C ASN A 85 14.10 4.50 4.79
N MET A 86 13.23 3.61 5.27
CA MET A 86 13.10 2.26 4.70
C MET A 86 12.71 2.28 3.22
N VAL A 87 11.73 3.11 2.86
CA VAL A 87 11.30 3.26 1.46
C VAL A 87 12.40 3.90 0.61
N TYR A 88 13.06 4.95 1.12
CA TYR A 88 14.17 5.61 0.43
C TYR A 88 15.31 4.63 0.12
N GLU A 89 15.80 3.91 1.14
CA GLU A 89 16.89 2.95 0.98
C GLU A 89 16.50 1.82 0.03
N SER A 90 15.27 1.30 0.13
CA SER A 90 14.78 0.25 -0.76
C SER A 90 14.74 0.70 -2.22
N LEU A 91 14.18 1.89 -2.50
CA LEU A 91 14.12 2.43 -3.85
C LEU A 91 15.49 2.77 -4.42
N ARG A 92 16.41 3.27 -3.58
CA ARG A 92 17.81 3.52 -3.95
C ARG A 92 18.53 2.21 -4.32
N ASP A 93 18.34 1.16 -3.53
CA ASP A 93 19.02 -0.11 -3.76
C ASP A 93 18.46 -0.83 -5.00
N ILE A 94 17.14 -0.81 -5.18
CA ILE A 94 16.49 -1.31 -6.40
C ILE A 94 16.98 -0.55 -7.63
N SER A 95 17.01 0.78 -7.59
CA SER A 95 17.42 1.59 -8.73
C SER A 95 18.90 1.38 -9.08
N LYS A 96 19.75 1.22 -8.06
CA LYS A 96 21.16 0.84 -8.24
C LYS A 96 21.29 -0.51 -8.94
N ILE A 97 20.57 -1.54 -8.47
CA ILE A 97 20.59 -2.88 -9.08
C ILE A 97 20.10 -2.84 -10.53
N ALA A 98 19.04 -2.07 -10.81
CA ALA A 98 18.50 -1.91 -12.16
C ALA A 98 19.53 -1.22 -13.09
N ALA A 99 20.18 -0.15 -12.61
CA ALA A 99 21.20 0.58 -13.36
C ALA A 99 22.44 -0.27 -13.64
N GLU A 100 22.95 -1.02 -12.65
CA GLU A 100 24.09 -1.93 -12.81
C GLU A 100 23.83 -3.00 -13.88
N LYS A 101 22.57 -3.37 -14.08
CA LYS A 101 22.14 -4.36 -15.07
C LYS A 101 21.61 -3.76 -16.37
N ASN A 102 21.63 -2.43 -16.52
CA ASN A 102 21.01 -1.72 -17.64
C ASN A 102 19.53 -2.07 -17.87
N ILE A 103 18.79 -2.32 -16.78
CA ILE A 103 17.36 -2.61 -16.82
C ILE A 103 16.58 -1.31 -16.59
N PRO A 104 15.70 -0.87 -17.51
CA PRO A 104 14.79 0.25 -17.27
C PRO A 104 13.92 0.00 -16.05
N LEU A 105 13.79 1.01 -15.19
CA LEU A 105 12.92 1.00 -14.01
C LEU A 105 11.80 2.03 -14.22
N LEU A 106 10.59 1.73 -13.77
CA LEU A 106 9.47 2.68 -13.67
C LEU A 106 8.75 2.50 -12.34
N ILE A 107 8.51 3.61 -11.64
CA ILE A 107 7.68 3.61 -10.42
C ILE A 107 6.26 4.07 -10.78
N VAL A 108 5.24 3.35 -10.33
CA VAL A 108 3.83 3.72 -10.54
C VAL A 108 3.18 3.99 -9.18
N ILE A 109 2.83 5.24 -8.91
CA ILE A 109 2.27 5.65 -7.62
C ILE A 109 0.75 5.55 -7.66
N PHE A 110 0.19 4.69 -6.83
CA PHE A 110 -1.26 4.48 -6.71
C PHE A 110 -1.85 5.32 -5.58
N PRO A 111 -2.82 6.21 -5.88
CA PRO A 111 -3.55 6.95 -4.86
C PRO A 111 -4.57 6.04 -4.18
N TYR A 112 -5.06 6.45 -3.01
CA TYR A 112 -6.36 5.94 -2.58
C TYR A 112 -7.44 6.45 -3.52
N LEU A 113 -8.35 5.56 -3.88
CA LEU A 113 -9.53 5.88 -4.66
C LEU A 113 -10.49 6.64 -3.75
N LYS A 114 -10.23 7.90 -3.41
CA LYS A 114 -11.12 8.83 -2.71
C LYS A 114 -10.64 10.25 -2.95
N ASP A 115 -11.53 11.20 -2.71
CA ASP A 115 -11.18 12.62 -2.82
C ASP A 115 -9.99 12.93 -1.89
N PHE A 116 -8.98 13.63 -2.43
CA PHE A 116 -7.77 13.98 -1.70
C PHE A 116 -8.05 14.84 -0.45
N SER A 117 -9.09 15.66 -0.47
CA SER A 117 -9.56 16.41 0.71
C SER A 117 -9.99 15.48 1.85
N ARG A 118 -10.46 14.26 1.52
CA ARG A 118 -10.88 13.22 2.47
C ARG A 118 -9.74 12.30 2.92
N TYR A 119 -8.52 12.57 2.50
CA TYR A 119 -7.37 11.84 3.01
C TYR A 119 -7.09 12.26 4.46
N ALA A 120 -6.81 11.28 5.30
CA ALA A 120 -6.22 11.53 6.60
C ALA A 120 -4.83 12.15 6.43
N GLN A 121 -4.36 12.91 7.42
CA GLN A 121 -3.07 13.61 7.32
C GLN A 121 -1.92 12.66 6.98
N LEU A 122 -1.87 11.48 7.60
CA LEU A 122 -0.85 10.47 7.31
C LEU A 122 -0.85 10.04 5.84
N GLU A 123 -2.02 9.89 5.22
CA GLU A 123 -2.12 9.47 3.82
C GLU A 123 -1.62 10.57 2.88
N LYS A 124 -1.84 11.84 3.25
CA LYS A 124 -1.26 13.00 2.54
C LYS A 124 0.25 13.04 2.73
N ASP A 125 0.72 12.85 3.96
CA ASP A 125 2.15 12.82 4.29
C ASP A 125 2.85 11.71 3.49
N SER A 126 2.28 10.49 3.44
CA SER A 126 2.80 9.39 2.62
C SER A 126 2.81 9.72 1.13
N TYR A 127 1.76 10.37 0.61
CA TYR A 127 1.73 10.80 -0.79
C TYR A 127 2.83 11.81 -1.11
N TYR A 128 3.04 12.82 -0.27
CA TYR A 128 4.12 13.79 -0.49
C TYR A 128 5.51 13.16 -0.28
N ALA A 129 5.65 12.26 0.70
CA ALA A 129 6.90 11.57 0.97
C ALA A 129 7.37 10.72 -0.20
N ILE A 130 6.48 9.95 -0.86
CA ILE A 130 6.91 9.12 -2.01
C ILE A 130 7.32 9.98 -3.20
N ILE A 131 6.62 11.10 -3.44
CA ILE A 131 6.99 12.05 -4.50
C ILE A 131 8.37 12.65 -4.21
N ASP A 132 8.60 13.13 -3.00
CA ASP A 132 9.88 13.67 -2.56
C ASP A 132 11.03 12.65 -2.71
N ILE A 133 10.85 11.40 -2.26
CA ILE A 133 11.85 10.33 -2.41
C ILE A 133 12.18 10.08 -3.90
N ILE A 134 11.16 9.97 -4.74
CA ILE A 134 11.33 9.71 -6.19
C ILE A 134 12.07 10.86 -6.87
N GLU A 135 11.73 12.11 -6.53
CA GLU A 135 12.38 13.30 -7.06
C GLU A 135 13.85 13.39 -6.61
N GLN A 136 14.14 13.12 -5.33
CA GLN A 136 15.51 13.09 -4.81
C GLN A 136 16.38 12.02 -5.50
N LEU A 137 15.81 10.83 -5.72
CA LEU A 137 16.49 9.72 -6.41
C LEU A 137 16.46 9.86 -7.94
N ARG A 138 15.77 10.87 -8.48
CA ARG A 138 15.59 11.12 -9.92
C ARG A 138 15.04 9.89 -10.67
N LEU A 139 14.10 9.19 -10.06
CA LEU A 139 13.53 7.98 -10.65
C LEU A 139 12.39 8.35 -11.64
N PRO A 140 12.31 7.68 -12.80
CA PRO A 140 11.15 7.79 -13.68
C PRO A 140 9.90 7.24 -12.99
N TYR A 141 8.79 7.98 -13.08
CA TYR A 141 7.54 7.60 -12.44
C TYR A 141 6.28 8.04 -13.20
N VAL A 142 5.18 7.32 -12.92
CA VAL A 142 3.82 7.69 -13.28
C VAL A 142 3.03 7.93 -11.98
N ASN A 143 2.49 9.13 -11.83
CA ASN A 143 1.57 9.45 -10.75
C ASN A 143 0.13 9.19 -11.19
N MET A 144 -0.53 8.20 -10.58
CA MET A 144 -1.92 7.87 -10.93
C MET A 144 -2.94 8.80 -10.27
N LYS A 145 -2.53 9.65 -9.29
CA LYS A 145 -3.45 10.55 -8.57
C LYS A 145 -4.31 11.42 -9.50
N PRO A 146 -3.77 12.13 -10.50
CA PRO A 146 -4.57 12.99 -11.38
C PRO A 146 -5.65 12.23 -12.16
N TYR A 147 -5.38 10.96 -12.48
CA TYR A 147 -6.31 10.10 -13.21
C TYR A 147 -7.46 9.61 -12.34
N PHE A 148 -7.24 9.45 -11.03
CA PHE A 148 -8.26 8.99 -10.06
C PHE A 148 -8.89 10.11 -9.21
N GLU A 149 -8.52 11.37 -9.43
CA GLU A 149 -9.06 12.52 -8.69
C GLU A 149 -10.46 12.95 -9.14
N ASN A 150 -10.87 12.58 -10.35
CA ASN A 150 -12.18 12.98 -10.86
C ASN A 150 -13.30 12.22 -10.12
N ALA A 151 -13.94 12.90 -9.17
CA ALA A 151 -14.98 12.36 -8.32
C ALA A 151 -16.18 11.76 -9.08
N ALA A 152 -16.46 12.23 -10.31
CA ALA A 152 -17.50 11.66 -11.16
C ALA A 152 -17.17 10.22 -11.60
N MET A 153 -15.88 9.93 -11.79
CA MET A 153 -15.38 8.67 -12.32
C MET A 153 -14.92 7.68 -11.25
N ILE A 154 -14.72 8.14 -10.02
CA ILE A 154 -14.40 7.26 -8.88
C ILE A 154 -15.46 6.16 -8.68
N LYS A 155 -16.72 6.40 -9.05
CA LYS A 155 -17.78 5.37 -9.03
C LYS A 155 -17.63 4.31 -10.13
N GLU A 156 -16.96 4.62 -11.22
CA GLU A 156 -16.78 3.68 -12.32
C GLU A 156 -15.54 2.82 -12.16
N TRP A 157 -14.61 3.22 -11.28
CA TRP A 157 -13.30 2.55 -11.12
C TRP A 157 -13.11 1.84 -9.78
N ARG A 158 -13.96 2.09 -8.79
CA ARG A 158 -13.89 1.38 -7.50
C ARG A 158 -14.61 0.04 -7.57
N MET A 159 -14.14 -0.90 -6.75
CA MET A 159 -14.98 -2.03 -6.37
C MET A 159 -16.11 -1.54 -5.46
N PHE A 160 -17.35 -1.80 -5.87
CA PHE A 160 -18.54 -1.56 -5.04
C PHE A 160 -19.03 -2.89 -4.49
N ARG A 161 -19.57 -2.83 -3.27
CA ARG A 161 -20.44 -3.87 -2.73
C ARG A 161 -21.77 -3.85 -3.50
N TYR A 162 -22.56 -4.91 -3.34
CA TYR A 162 -23.93 -4.99 -3.88
C TYR A 162 -24.88 -3.87 -3.42
N ASP A 163 -24.50 -3.06 -2.44
CA ASP A 163 -25.29 -1.97 -1.86
C ASP A 163 -24.73 -0.56 -2.15
N ASP A 164 -23.97 -0.42 -3.25
CA ASP A 164 -23.36 0.83 -3.71
C ASP A 164 -22.40 1.50 -2.72
N ARG A 165 -21.99 0.80 -1.67
CA ARG A 165 -20.88 1.23 -0.82
C ARG A 165 -19.55 0.75 -1.41
N PRO A 166 -18.49 1.56 -1.39
CA PRO A 166 -17.16 1.10 -1.80
C PRO A 166 -16.76 -0.12 -0.94
N LEU A 167 -16.32 -1.20 -1.60
CA LEU A 167 -15.82 -2.41 -0.95
C LEU A 167 -14.56 -2.08 -0.15
N ASP A 168 -13.65 -1.35 -0.79
CA ASP A 168 -12.51 -0.67 -0.20
C ASP A 168 -12.17 0.62 -1.00
N TYR A 169 -11.15 1.36 -0.53
CA TYR A 169 -10.65 2.59 -1.18
C TYR A 169 -9.26 2.39 -1.82
N MET A 170 -8.83 1.14 -1.99
CA MET A 170 -7.45 0.79 -2.34
C MET A 170 -7.36 0.04 -3.66
N HIS A 171 -8.38 -0.74 -4.01
CA HIS A 171 -8.40 -1.60 -5.19
C HIS A 171 -9.41 -1.10 -6.22
N THR A 172 -8.97 -1.13 -7.47
CA THR A 172 -9.80 -0.79 -8.61
C THR A 172 -10.60 -2.01 -9.08
N ASN A 173 -11.65 -1.76 -9.86
CA ASN A 173 -12.32 -2.79 -10.66
C ASN A 173 -11.65 -2.92 -12.04
N ASN A 174 -12.25 -3.72 -12.95
CA ASN A 174 -11.72 -3.94 -14.30
C ASN A 174 -11.51 -2.64 -15.10
N ASN A 175 -12.43 -1.68 -15.01
CA ASN A 175 -12.31 -0.39 -15.72
C ASN A 175 -11.13 0.42 -15.17
N GLY A 176 -10.93 0.42 -13.85
CA GLY A 176 -9.77 1.07 -13.25
C GLY A 176 -8.46 0.38 -13.63
N HIS A 177 -8.42 -0.95 -13.71
CA HIS A 177 -7.26 -1.68 -14.26
C HIS A 177 -6.98 -1.35 -15.72
N GLN A 178 -8.02 -1.19 -16.54
CA GLN A 178 -7.88 -0.79 -17.94
C GLN A 178 -7.27 0.62 -18.04
N LEU A 179 -7.75 1.58 -17.24
CA LEU A 179 -7.18 2.93 -17.17
C LEU A 179 -5.70 2.90 -16.74
N ILE A 180 -5.37 2.14 -15.70
CA ILE A 180 -3.97 1.99 -15.23
C ILE A 180 -3.09 1.48 -16.37
N THR A 181 -3.56 0.44 -17.07
CA THR A 181 -2.83 -0.17 -18.18
C THR A 181 -2.64 0.83 -19.32
N GLU A 182 -3.67 1.58 -19.69
CA GLU A 182 -3.62 2.59 -20.75
C GLU A 182 -2.63 3.71 -20.41
N VAL A 183 -2.64 4.22 -19.17
CA VAL A 183 -1.72 5.27 -18.73
C VAL A 183 -0.28 4.77 -18.74
N ILE A 184 -0.01 3.56 -18.22
CA ILE A 184 1.32 2.96 -18.25
C ILE A 184 1.76 2.73 -19.70
N TYR A 185 0.92 2.14 -20.55
CA TYR A 185 1.22 1.88 -21.95
C TYR A 185 1.59 3.16 -22.71
N ASN A 186 0.80 4.22 -22.55
CA ASN A 186 1.06 5.52 -23.18
C ASN A 186 2.36 6.16 -22.67
N TYR A 187 2.67 6.00 -21.38
CA TYR A 187 3.96 6.42 -20.83
C TYR A 187 5.11 5.65 -21.49
N LEU A 188 5.02 4.33 -21.56
CA LEU A 188 6.06 3.48 -22.14
C LEU A 188 6.31 3.80 -23.63
N LEU A 189 5.25 4.06 -24.40
CA LEU A 189 5.38 4.52 -25.79
C LEU A 189 6.09 5.88 -25.88
N ARG A 190 5.67 6.85 -25.06
CA ARG A 190 6.25 8.21 -25.08
C ARG A 190 7.73 8.21 -24.75
N GLU A 191 8.16 7.37 -23.81
CA GLU A 191 9.57 7.23 -23.42
C GLU A 191 10.35 6.27 -24.33
N ASN A 192 9.73 5.73 -25.40
CA ASN A 192 10.32 4.76 -26.33
C ASN A 192 10.83 3.46 -25.65
N LEU A 193 10.17 3.05 -24.57
CA LEU A 193 10.48 1.80 -23.85
C LEU A 193 9.78 0.58 -24.48
N ILE A 194 8.75 0.82 -25.30
CA ILE A 194 8.06 -0.19 -26.12
C ILE A 194 7.79 0.38 -27.53
N LYS A 195 7.37 -0.48 -28.47
CA LYS A 195 7.05 -0.12 -29.86
C LYS A 195 5.55 -0.05 -30.10
#